data_AF-A0A0R1ZTK5-F1
#
_entry.id   AF-A0A0R1ZTK5-F1
#
_cell.length_a   1.000
_cell.length_b   1.000
_cell.length_c   1.000
_cell.angle_alpha   90.00
_cell.angle_beta   90.00
_cell.angle_gamma   90.00
#
_symmetry.space_group_name_H-M   'P 1'
#
loop_
_entity.id
_entity.type
_entity.pdbx_description
1 polymer ?
#
loop_
_entity_poly.entity_id
_entity_poly.type
_entity_poly.pdbx_seq_one_letter_code
_entity_poly.pdbx_strand_id
1 'polypeptide(L)'
;MYTIDQCPTKVLNWKKITKKWLKRVRKSDAINFFDLNELIIIQQHATKKQRVRIDTLAITKFAQNSRLVDTNPPSYTHDMLAAAIAWLKPISENREVSEAIRLEAGQCLKANANLAILNSPEVAKLQEP
;
A
#
# COMPACT_ATOMS: atom_id res chain seq x y z
N MET A 1 34.06 14.95 33.80
CA MET A 1 33.15 15.98 33.24
C MET A 1 33.25 15.83 31.73
N TYR A 2 32.31 15.14 31.08
CA TYR A 2 32.29 14.99 29.63
C TYR A 2 31.26 15.96 29.08
N THR A 3 31.73 16.97 28.35
CA THR A 3 30.92 17.86 27.53
C THR A 3 30.21 17.01 26.47
N ILE A 4 28.88 17.00 26.52
CA ILE A 4 28.06 16.51 25.41
C ILE A 4 28.11 17.60 24.34
N ASP A 5 29.20 17.62 23.60
CA ASP A 5 29.32 18.38 22.37
C ASP A 5 28.27 17.86 21.39
N GLN A 6 27.25 18.71 21.19
CA GLN A 6 26.60 18.99 19.92
C GLN A 6 26.65 17.84 18.91
N CYS A 7 25.78 16.84 19.06
CA CYS A 7 25.45 15.97 17.95
C CYS A 7 24.70 16.86 16.94
N PRO A 8 25.26 17.15 15.75
CA PRO A 8 24.54 17.95 14.78
C PRO A 8 23.34 17.12 14.37
N THR A 9 22.15 17.62 14.69
CA THR A 9 20.88 17.09 14.22
C THR A 9 21.04 16.86 12.73
N LYS A 10 21.22 15.59 12.31
CA LYS A 10 21.28 15.24 10.90
C LYS A 10 19.99 15.74 10.30
N VAL A 11 20.02 16.89 9.62
CA VAL A 11 18.85 17.46 8.96
C VAL A 11 18.41 16.40 7.96
N LEU A 12 17.35 15.67 8.32
CA LEU A 12 16.83 14.60 7.51
C LEU A 12 16.43 15.22 6.19
N ASN A 13 17.15 14.87 5.13
CA ASN A 13 16.88 15.37 3.80
C ASN A 13 15.64 14.64 3.26
N TRP A 14 14.47 15.09 3.69
CA TRP A 14 13.17 14.53 3.32
C TRP A 14 12.98 14.46 1.82
N LYS A 15 13.49 15.43 1.07
CA LYS A 15 13.49 15.37 -0.40
C LYS A 15 14.19 14.13 -0.95
N LYS A 16 15.35 13.76 -0.39
CA LYS A 16 16.09 12.54 -0.77
C LYS A 16 15.36 11.29 -0.30
N ILE A 17 14.81 11.29 0.90
CA ILE A 17 14.04 10.15 1.48
C ILE A 17 12.80 9.86 0.64
N THR A 18 11.95 10.86 0.39
CA THR A 18 10.76 10.71 -0.46
C THR A 18 11.12 10.24 -1.87
N LYS A 19 12.22 10.73 -2.46
CA LYS A 19 12.66 10.27 -3.78
C LYS A 19 13.07 8.79 -3.77
N LYS A 20 13.76 8.33 -2.71
CA LYS A 20 14.11 6.92 -2.54
C LYS A 20 12.86 6.06 -2.38
N TRP A 21 11.91 6.51 -1.57
CA TRP A 21 10.63 5.83 -1.37
C TRP A 21 9.85 5.66 -2.68
N LEU A 22 9.65 6.75 -3.42
CA LEU A 22 8.97 6.71 -4.73
C LEU A 22 9.64 5.72 -5.70
N LYS A 23 10.98 5.64 -5.68
CA LYS A 23 11.73 4.69 -6.51
C LYS A 23 11.53 3.24 -6.04
N ARG A 24 11.52 3.00 -4.74
CA ARG A 24 11.30 1.66 -4.15
C ARG A 24 9.89 1.16 -4.45
N VAL A 25 8.87 1.96 -4.10
CA VAL A 25 7.46 1.61 -4.32
C VAL A 25 7.16 1.37 -5.79
N ARG A 26 7.70 2.18 -6.70
CA ARG A 26 7.51 1.97 -8.14
C ARG A 26 8.02 0.61 -8.62
N LYS A 27 9.16 0.16 -8.11
CA LYS A 27 9.81 -1.11 -8.48
C LYS A 27 9.27 -2.33 -7.74
N SER A 28 8.46 -2.12 -6.71
CA SER A 28 7.91 -3.22 -5.94
C SER A 28 6.77 -3.86 -6.71
N ASP A 29 6.88 -5.15 -6.95
CA ASP A 29 5.81 -6.00 -7.50
C ASP A 29 5.05 -6.74 -6.39
N ALA A 30 5.48 -6.58 -5.13
CA ALA A 30 4.77 -7.10 -3.97
C ALA A 30 3.36 -6.48 -3.86
N ILE A 31 2.41 -7.29 -3.40
CA ILE A 31 1.04 -6.88 -3.06
C ILE A 31 1.07 -5.72 -2.04
N ASN A 32 1.85 -5.88 -0.98
CA ASN A 32 2.09 -4.93 0.08
C ASN A 32 3.33 -4.06 -0.21
N PHE A 33 3.24 -3.24 -1.25
CA PHE A 33 4.38 -2.48 -1.79
C PHE A 33 4.90 -1.33 -0.89
N PHE A 34 4.20 -0.99 0.20
CA PHE A 34 4.67 -0.06 1.23
C PHE A 34 4.11 -0.40 2.62
N ASP A 35 4.71 0.17 3.66
CA ASP A 35 4.17 0.17 5.02
C ASP A 35 3.30 1.41 5.28
N LEU A 36 2.26 1.26 6.11
CA LEU A 36 1.33 2.36 6.45
C LEU A 36 2.03 3.51 7.19
N ASN A 37 2.82 3.20 8.22
CA ASN A 37 3.52 4.23 8.99
C ASN A 37 4.54 4.96 8.12
N GLU A 38 5.21 4.24 7.23
CA GLU A 38 6.12 4.83 6.25
C GLU A 38 5.39 5.79 5.29
N LEU A 39 4.20 5.41 4.79
CA LEU A 39 3.38 6.29 3.96
C LEU A 39 3.02 7.58 4.71
N ILE A 40 2.54 7.46 5.96
CA ILE A 40 2.13 8.60 6.79
C ILE A 40 3.30 9.55 7.00
N ILE A 41 4.44 9.04 7.47
CA ILE A 41 5.66 9.84 7.72
C ILE A 41 6.09 10.56 6.44
N ILE A 42 6.08 9.86 5.31
CA ILE A 42 6.51 10.45 4.04
C ILE A 42 5.53 11.48 3.52
N GLN A 43 4.22 11.27 3.68
CA GLN A 43 3.21 12.28 3.34
C GLN A 43 3.39 13.53 4.23
N GLN A 44 3.56 13.37 5.55
CA GLN A 44 3.74 14.47 6.48
C GLN A 44 4.92 15.39 6.10
N HIS A 45 6.07 14.80 5.74
CA HIS A 45 7.29 15.57 5.42
C HIS A 45 7.48 15.90 3.94
N ALA A 46 6.63 15.40 3.05
CA ALA A 46 6.69 15.72 1.63
C ALA A 46 6.20 17.15 1.34
N THR A 47 6.89 17.82 0.42
CA THR A 47 6.37 19.06 -0.20
C THR A 47 5.03 18.79 -0.91
N LYS A 48 4.20 19.82 -1.14
CA LYS A 48 2.92 19.68 -1.86
C LYS A 48 3.05 18.90 -3.18
N LYS A 49 4.05 19.23 -4.00
CA LYS A 49 4.34 18.54 -5.28
C LYS A 49 4.75 17.08 -5.10
N GLN A 50 5.42 16.76 -4.01
CA GLN A 50 5.80 15.38 -3.69
C GLN A 50 4.63 14.57 -3.15
N ARG A 51 3.75 15.17 -2.32
CA ARG A 51 2.51 14.53 -1.85
C ARG A 51 1.65 14.08 -3.03
N VAL A 52 1.40 14.96 -4.01
CA VAL A 52 0.67 14.58 -5.23
C VAL A 52 1.31 13.36 -5.91
N ARG A 53 2.65 13.31 -6.02
CA ARG A 53 3.35 12.17 -6.62
C ARG A 53 3.27 10.88 -5.80
N ILE A 54 3.26 10.99 -4.47
CA ILE A 54 3.07 9.86 -3.56
C ILE A 54 1.66 9.30 -3.76
N ASP A 55 0.65 10.16 -3.70
CA ASP A 55 -0.76 9.79 -3.82
C ASP A 55 -1.04 9.15 -5.19
N THR A 56 -0.59 9.79 -6.28
CA THR A 56 -0.72 9.22 -7.63
C THR A 56 -0.07 7.84 -7.74
N LEU A 57 1.13 7.65 -7.16
CA LEU A 57 1.82 6.37 -7.23
C LEU A 57 1.10 5.28 -6.43
N ALA A 58 0.66 5.60 -5.21
CA ALA A 58 -0.09 4.68 -4.36
C ALA A 58 -1.39 4.25 -5.03
N ILE A 59 -2.18 5.22 -5.52
CA ILE A 59 -3.44 4.98 -6.24
C ILE A 59 -3.21 4.12 -7.49
N THR A 60 -2.20 4.45 -8.30
CA THR A 60 -1.87 3.68 -9.51
C THR A 60 -1.55 2.22 -9.17
N LYS A 61 -0.80 1.99 -8.09
CA LYS A 61 -0.44 0.63 -7.66
C LYS A 61 -1.64 -0.13 -7.12
N PHE A 62 -2.55 0.51 -6.39
CA PHE A 62 -3.82 -0.11 -5.99
C PHE A 62 -4.67 -0.49 -7.20
N ALA A 63 -4.86 0.43 -8.15
CA ALA A 63 -5.62 0.16 -9.36
C ALA A 63 -5.01 -0.97 -10.20
N GLN A 64 -3.68 -1.06 -10.28
CA GLN A 64 -2.97 -2.17 -10.92
C GLN A 64 -3.23 -3.50 -10.21
N ASN A 65 -3.22 -3.51 -8.88
CA ASN A 65 -3.52 -4.70 -8.09
C ASN A 65 -4.96 -5.18 -8.34
N SER A 66 -5.95 -4.28 -8.28
CA SER A 66 -7.35 -4.59 -8.57
C SER A 66 -7.58 -5.12 -10.00
N ARG A 67 -6.89 -4.57 -11.00
CA ARG A 67 -7.03 -5.02 -12.40
C ARG A 67 -6.39 -6.39 -12.66
N LEU A 68 -5.26 -6.68 -12.01
CA LEU A 68 -4.64 -8.01 -12.09
C LEU A 68 -5.55 -9.08 -11.48
N VAL A 69 -6.24 -8.72 -10.39
CA VAL A 69 -7.31 -9.49 -9.76
C VAL A 69 -8.45 -9.78 -10.75
N ASP A 70 -8.93 -8.79 -11.51
CA ASP A 70 -10.02 -8.96 -12.47
C ASP A 70 -9.64 -9.79 -13.71
N THR A 71 -8.37 -9.77 -14.13
CA THR A 71 -7.94 -10.34 -15.42
C THR A 71 -7.23 -11.68 -15.35
N ASN A 72 -6.69 -12.08 -14.18
CA ASN A 72 -6.01 -13.37 -14.01
C ASN A 72 -6.20 -13.93 -12.58
N PRO A 73 -7.39 -14.47 -12.24
CA PRO A 73 -7.68 -15.02 -10.92
C PRO A 73 -6.87 -16.27 -10.48
N PRO A 74 -6.33 -17.17 -11.33
CA PRO A 74 -5.79 -18.44 -10.84
C PRO A 74 -4.39 -18.36 -10.21
N SER A 75 -3.77 -17.17 -10.13
CA SER A 75 -2.40 -17.01 -9.58
C SER A 75 -2.36 -16.55 -8.13
N TYR A 76 -3.48 -16.08 -7.56
CA TYR A 76 -3.53 -15.57 -6.18
C TYR A 76 -4.07 -16.65 -5.24
N THR A 77 -3.20 -17.15 -4.36
CA THR A 77 -3.62 -18.08 -3.32
C THR A 77 -4.52 -17.39 -2.30
N HIS A 78 -5.32 -18.17 -1.58
CA HIS A 78 -6.15 -17.66 -0.48
C HIS A 78 -5.33 -16.86 0.54
N ASP A 79 -4.12 -17.33 0.88
CA ASP A 79 -3.20 -16.66 1.80
C ASP A 79 -2.73 -15.29 1.28
N MET A 80 -2.46 -15.17 -0.03
CA MET A 80 -2.07 -13.91 -0.65
C MET A 80 -3.20 -12.88 -0.58
N LEU A 81 -4.45 -13.32 -0.82
CA LEU A 81 -5.63 -12.46 -0.72
C LEU A 81 -5.89 -12.05 0.73
N ALA A 82 -5.77 -12.97 1.68
CA ALA A 82 -5.92 -12.67 3.11
C ALA A 82 -4.86 -11.65 3.58
N ALA A 83 -3.61 -11.80 3.15
CA ALA A 83 -2.54 -10.85 3.43
C ALA A 83 -2.82 -9.46 2.80
N ALA A 84 -3.33 -9.42 1.56
CA ALA A 84 -3.73 -8.19 0.90
C ALA A 84 -4.83 -7.46 1.67
N ILE A 85 -5.87 -8.18 2.07
CA ILE A 85 -7.02 -7.66 2.83
C ILE A 85 -6.56 -7.11 4.18
N ALA A 86 -5.74 -7.86 4.92
CA ALA A 86 -5.20 -7.44 6.21
C ALA A 86 -4.33 -6.17 6.10
N TRP A 87 -3.61 -6.00 4.99
CA TRP A 87 -2.80 -4.83 4.72
C TRP A 87 -3.63 -3.61 4.25
N LEU A 88 -4.62 -3.81 3.38
CA LEU A 88 -5.46 -2.74 2.81
C LEU A 88 -6.41 -2.12 3.83
N LYS A 89 -6.96 -2.93 4.75
CA LYS A 89 -7.92 -2.49 5.75
C LYS A 89 -7.43 -1.28 6.57
N PRO A 90 -6.29 -1.35 7.29
CA PRO A 90 -5.82 -0.21 8.09
C PRO A 90 -5.50 1.02 7.23
N ILE A 91 -5.08 0.86 5.97
CA ILE A 91 -4.85 1.98 5.06
C ILE A 91 -6.16 2.68 4.72
N SER A 92 -7.22 1.92 4.42
CA SER A 92 -8.53 2.48 4.06
C SER A 92 -9.23 3.22 5.20
N GLU A 93 -8.92 2.86 6.45
CA GLU A 93 -9.56 3.38 7.66
C GLU A 93 -8.75 4.53 8.32
N ASN A 94 -7.45 4.65 8.04
CA ASN A 94 -6.56 5.59 8.75
C ASN A 94 -6.66 7.04 8.23
N ARG A 95 -7.28 7.93 9.01
CA ARG A 95 -7.51 9.35 8.69
C ARG A 95 -6.25 10.20 8.46
N GLU A 96 -5.07 9.74 8.88
CA GLU A 96 -3.79 10.43 8.61
C GLU A 96 -3.34 10.25 7.15
N VAL A 97 -3.85 9.23 6.47
CA VAL A 97 -3.65 8.98 5.04
C VAL A 97 -4.60 9.87 4.23
N SER A 98 -4.12 10.39 3.10
CA SER A 98 -4.95 11.22 2.23
C SER A 98 -6.23 10.49 1.80
N GLU A 99 -7.34 11.24 1.74
CA GLU A 99 -8.66 10.69 1.43
C GLU A 99 -8.68 9.91 0.11
N ALA A 100 -7.99 10.40 -0.92
CA ALA A 100 -7.90 9.73 -2.21
C ALA A 100 -7.25 8.34 -2.11
N ILE A 101 -6.17 8.20 -1.32
CA ILE A 101 -5.53 6.90 -1.08
C ILE A 101 -6.47 5.99 -0.28
N ARG A 102 -7.16 6.51 0.74
CA ARG A 102 -8.10 5.73 1.55
C ARG A 102 -9.23 5.14 0.71
N LEU A 103 -9.83 5.98 -0.15
CA LEU A 103 -10.92 5.56 -1.04
C LEU A 103 -10.45 4.46 -2.00
N GLU A 104 -9.29 4.65 -2.64
CA GLU A 104 -8.75 3.66 -3.56
C GLU A 104 -8.36 2.35 -2.86
N ALA A 105 -7.74 2.44 -1.67
CA ALA A 105 -7.44 1.27 -0.84
C ALA A 105 -8.73 0.52 -0.47
N GLY A 106 -9.82 1.23 -0.18
CA GLY A 106 -11.12 0.63 0.09
C GLY A 106 -11.75 -0.06 -1.13
N GLN A 107 -11.54 0.46 -2.34
CA GLN A 107 -11.98 -0.21 -3.57
C GLN A 107 -11.15 -1.48 -3.82
N CYS A 108 -9.83 -1.39 -3.67
CA CYS A 108 -8.92 -2.53 -3.79
C CYS A 108 -9.23 -3.62 -2.76
N LEU A 109 -9.57 -3.24 -1.53
CA LEU A 109 -9.99 -4.14 -0.46
C LEU A 109 -11.23 -4.94 -0.86
N LYS A 110 -12.25 -4.26 -1.41
CA LYS A 110 -13.49 -4.91 -1.87
C LYS A 110 -13.22 -5.90 -3.00
N ALA A 111 -12.39 -5.54 -3.97
CA ALA A 111 -12.00 -6.43 -5.07
C ALA A 111 -11.31 -7.71 -4.56
N ASN A 112 -10.33 -7.56 -3.66
CA ASN A 112 -9.62 -8.69 -3.06
C ASN A 112 -10.54 -9.57 -2.18
N ALA A 113 -11.46 -8.97 -1.42
CA ALA A 113 -12.43 -9.70 -0.61
C ALA A 113 -13.40 -10.53 -1.46
N ASN A 114 -13.89 -9.96 -2.57
CA ASN A 114 -14.76 -10.67 -3.50
C ASN A 114 -14.06 -11.89 -4.12
N LEU A 115 -12.79 -11.74 -4.54
CA LEU A 115 -12.01 -12.88 -5.01
C LEU A 115 -11.78 -13.94 -3.94
N ALA A 116 -11.52 -13.55 -2.70
CA ALA A 116 -11.28 -14.51 -1.62
C ALA A 116 -12.51 -15.40 -1.37
N ILE A 117 -13.73 -14.86 -1.55
CA ILE A 117 -14.98 -15.61 -1.48
C ILE A 117 -15.08 -16.60 -2.65
N LEU A 118 -14.82 -16.14 -3.88
CA LEU A 118 -14.87 -16.98 -5.09
C LEU A 118 -13.85 -18.12 -5.03
N ASN A 119 -12.66 -17.86 -4.50
CA ASN A 119 -11.58 -18.83 -4.34
C ASN A 119 -11.67 -19.60 -3.00
N SER A 120 -12.79 -19.53 -2.29
CA SER A 120 -12.95 -20.27 -1.04
C SER A 120 -13.11 -21.77 -1.32
N PRO A 121 -12.56 -22.65 -0.47
CA PRO A 121 -12.65 -24.11 -0.65
C PRO A 121 -14.09 -24.62 -0.65
N GLU A 122 -15.01 -23.92 0.01
CA GLU A 122 -16.44 -24.27 0.05
C GLU A 122 -17.15 -23.98 -1.28
N VAL A 123 -16.82 -22.86 -1.93
CA VAL A 123 -17.37 -22.51 -3.26
C VAL A 123 -16.78 -23.40 -4.36
N ALA A 124 -15.49 -23.75 -4.25
CA ALA A 124 -14.84 -24.67 -5.20
C ALA A 124 -15.49 -26.07 -5.21
N LYS A 125 -15.90 -26.59 -4.04
CA LYS A 125 -16.58 -27.89 -3.91
C LYS A 125 -18.00 -27.91 -4.51
N LEU A 126 -18.63 -26.75 -4.67
CA LEU A 126 -19.95 -26.63 -5.30
C LEU A 126 -19.88 -26.53 -6.83
N GLN A 127 -18.67 -26.41 -7.39
CA GLN A 127 -18.43 -26.30 -8.83
C GLN A 127 -17.86 -27.58 -9.44
N GLU A 128 -17.59 -28.62 -8.63
CA GLU A 128 -17.25 -29.96 -9.14
C GLU A 128 -18.55 -30.70 -9.54
N PRO A 129 -18.61 -31.28 -10.76
CA PRO A 129 -19.82 -31.90 -11.31
C PRO A 129 -20.24 -33.20 -10.63
#